data_AF-A0AA36JHY5-F1
#
_entry.id   AF-A0AA36JHY5-F1
#
_cell.length_a   1.000
_cell.length_b   1.000
_cell.length_c   1.000
_cell.angle_alpha   90.00
_cell.angle_beta   90.00
_cell.angle_gamma   90.00
#
_symmetry.space_group_name_H-M   'P 1'
#
loop_
_entity.id
_entity.type
_entity.pdbx_description
1 polymer ?
#
loop_
_entity_poly.entity_id
_entity_poly.type
_entity_poly.pdbx_seq_one_letter_code
_entity_poly.pdbx_strand_id
1 'polypeptide(L)'
;MLSHVHDILKQRSIQVEVVEELARGLITEMGLKQEDFTHFTPPVVQFQMTLLKRYLEKHKAVASTCCPMLSDRSTFDQLAYLDWQAAKGQVPRTVVEEAWSLLDLQELKELYEKTSFLLLMPDPTLCKNDGTRMQSSPQDLEALFQAFRRVLQRAGVSYRECSARKEEPSKVAQLFI
;
A
#
# COMPACT_ATOMS: atom_id res chain seq x y z
N MET A 1 -5.24 1.52 14.23
CA MET A 1 -5.88 0.20 13.99
C MET A 1 -4.83 -0.89 14.12
N LEU A 2 -3.63 -0.76 13.53
CA LEU A 2 -2.52 -1.67 13.86
C LEU A 2 -2.10 -1.55 15.31
N SER A 3 -2.28 -0.40 15.96
CA SER A 3 -2.18 -0.28 17.43
C SER A 3 -2.94 -1.36 18.19
N HIS A 4 -4.19 -1.66 17.81
CA HIS A 4 -5.01 -2.70 18.46
C HIS A 4 -4.49 -4.11 18.17
N VAL A 5 -4.07 -4.38 16.92
CA VAL A 5 -3.47 -5.68 16.54
C VAL A 5 -2.14 -5.89 17.27
N HIS A 6 -1.32 -4.84 17.34
CA HIS A 6 -0.06 -4.84 18.07
C HIS A 6 -0.28 -5.10 19.56
N ASP A 7 -1.29 -4.50 20.18
CA ASP A 7 -1.64 -4.77 21.59
C ASP A 7 -2.04 -6.24 21.80
N ILE A 8 -2.85 -6.82 20.89
CA ILE A 8 -3.22 -8.24 20.94
C ILE A 8 -1.99 -9.14 20.80
N LEU A 9 -1.10 -8.85 19.85
CA LEU A 9 0.13 -9.61 19.64
C LEU A 9 1.06 -9.52 20.86
N LYS A 10 1.20 -8.32 21.43
CA LYS A 10 1.97 -8.07 22.65
C LYS A 10 1.42 -8.85 23.85
N GLN A 11 0.10 -8.91 24.02
CA GLN A 11 -0.55 -9.74 25.06
C GLN A 11 -0.25 -11.24 24.90
N ARG A 12 0.04 -11.69 23.67
CA ARG A 12 0.46 -13.05 23.35
C ARG A 12 1.99 -13.24 23.35
N SER A 13 2.74 -12.26 23.85
CA SER A 13 4.22 -12.25 23.87
C SER A 13 4.85 -12.33 22.47
N ILE A 14 4.11 -11.92 21.44
CA ILE A 14 4.64 -11.78 20.08
C ILE A 14 5.08 -10.33 19.93
N GLN A 15 6.40 -10.11 19.89
CA GLN A 15 6.96 -8.81 19.55
C GLN A 15 6.92 -8.63 18.02
N VAL A 16 6.43 -7.47 17.59
CA VAL A 16 6.45 -7.07 16.19
C VAL A 16 6.85 -5.61 16.07
N GLU A 17 7.57 -5.28 15.01
CA GLU A 17 7.83 -3.89 14.62
C GLU A 17 6.64 -3.37 13.82
N VAL A 18 6.05 -2.26 14.27
CA VAL A 18 4.90 -1.64 13.60
C VAL A 18 5.38 -0.56 12.64
N VAL A 19 4.98 -0.67 11.38
CA VAL A 19 5.21 0.34 10.35
C VAL A 19 3.87 0.96 9.96
N GLU A 20 3.58 2.13 10.51
CA GLU A 20 2.34 2.89 10.27
C GLU A 20 2.62 4.18 9.48
N GLU A 21 1.65 4.55 8.62
CA GLU A 21 1.38 5.90 8.06
C GLU A 21 2.61 6.81 7.81
N LEU A 22 3.26 6.65 6.65
CA LEU A 22 4.31 7.56 6.18
C LEU A 22 3.77 8.71 5.30
N ALA A 23 2.52 8.61 4.85
CA ALA A 23 1.93 9.55 3.90
C ALA A 23 1.67 10.93 4.51
N ARG A 24 0.96 11.02 5.64
CA ARG A 24 0.54 12.30 6.23
C ARG A 24 1.68 13.29 6.51
N GLY A 25 2.80 12.81 7.05
CA GLY A 25 3.98 13.64 7.28
C GLY A 25 4.49 14.23 5.96
N LEU A 26 4.64 13.36 4.95
CA LEU A 26 5.10 13.75 3.62
C LEU A 26 4.13 14.70 2.89
N ILE A 27 2.82 14.52 3.06
CA ILE A 27 1.80 15.44 2.51
C ILE A 27 2.05 16.86 3.02
N THR A 28 2.31 16.99 4.33
CA THR A 28 2.61 18.29 4.96
C THR A 28 3.93 18.85 4.47
N GLU A 29 4.97 18.04 4.43
CA GLU A 29 6.32 18.44 3.97
C GLU A 29 6.33 18.94 2.53
N MET A 30 5.53 18.32 1.66
CA MET A 30 5.44 18.68 0.24
C MET A 30 4.41 19.79 -0.03
N GLY A 31 3.66 20.23 0.97
CA GLY A 31 2.61 21.25 0.81
C GLY A 31 1.45 20.81 -0.09
N LEU A 32 1.17 19.50 -0.14
CA LEU A 32 0.12 18.94 -0.99
C LEU A 32 -1.26 19.27 -0.42
N LYS A 33 -2.19 19.57 -1.31
CA LYS A 33 -3.57 19.92 -0.98
C LYS A 33 -4.52 18.83 -1.47
N GLN A 34 -5.76 18.86 -0.97
CA GLN A 34 -6.79 17.93 -1.40
C GLN A 34 -6.98 17.90 -2.93
N GLU A 35 -6.86 19.06 -3.60
CA GLU A 35 -6.98 19.19 -5.06
C GLU A 35 -5.93 18.37 -5.83
N ASP A 36 -4.73 18.20 -5.26
CA ASP A 36 -3.68 17.38 -5.85
C ASP A 36 -4.14 15.91 -5.91
N PHE A 37 -4.80 15.44 -4.86
CA PHE A 37 -5.33 14.08 -4.73
C PHE A 37 -6.65 13.85 -5.45
N THR A 38 -7.27 14.89 -6.04
CA THR A 38 -8.45 14.77 -6.91
C THR A 38 -8.09 14.82 -8.39
N HIS A 39 -7.00 15.49 -8.76
CA HIS A 39 -6.62 15.73 -10.17
C HIS A 39 -5.28 15.11 -10.61
N PHE A 40 -4.61 14.36 -9.73
CA PHE A 40 -3.35 13.66 -9.99
C PHE A 40 -2.30 14.54 -10.69
N THR A 41 -1.94 15.60 -9.99
CA THR A 41 -0.97 16.61 -10.47
C THR A 41 0.47 16.03 -10.46
N PRO A 42 1.44 16.63 -11.18
CA PRO A 42 2.85 16.24 -11.08
C PRO A 42 3.40 16.16 -9.63
N PRO A 43 3.01 17.05 -8.70
CA PRO A 43 3.29 16.89 -7.28
C PRO A 43 2.84 15.56 -6.67
N VAL A 44 1.67 15.01 -7.06
CA VAL A 44 1.23 13.70 -6.58
C VAL A 44 2.06 12.56 -7.13
N VAL A 45 2.51 12.64 -8.39
CA VAL A 45 3.47 11.66 -8.93
C VAL A 45 4.73 11.66 -8.09
N GLN A 46 5.29 12.84 -7.82
CA GLN A 46 6.49 12.98 -6.99
C GLN A 46 6.26 12.48 -5.55
N PHE A 47 5.07 12.72 -5.00
CA PHE A 47 4.66 12.22 -3.70
C PHE A 47 4.67 10.68 -3.66
N GLN A 48 4.04 10.02 -4.64
CA GLN A 48 4.02 8.56 -4.73
C GLN A 48 5.45 7.98 -4.82
N MET A 49 6.29 8.61 -5.65
CA MET A 49 7.70 8.21 -5.82
C MET A 49 8.53 8.39 -4.55
N THR A 50 8.30 9.49 -3.82
CA THR A 50 9.01 9.78 -2.56
C THR A 50 8.53 8.85 -1.46
N LEU A 51 7.23 8.61 -1.38
CA LEU A 51 6.63 7.70 -0.41
C LEU A 51 7.08 6.26 -0.64
N LEU A 52 7.22 5.84 -1.91
CA LEU A 52 7.79 4.54 -2.28
C LEU A 52 9.19 4.36 -1.70
N LYS A 53 10.07 5.35 -1.88
CA LYS A 53 11.44 5.32 -1.33
C LYS A 53 11.45 5.24 0.20
N ARG A 54 10.61 6.05 0.86
CA ARG A 54 10.49 6.04 2.34
C ARG A 54 10.01 4.69 2.87
N TYR A 55 9.02 4.07 2.23
CA TYR A 55 8.57 2.73 2.61
C TYR A 55 9.69 1.69 2.43
N LEU A 56 10.41 1.74 1.30
CA LEU A 56 11.52 0.83 1.06
C LEU A 56 12.60 0.93 2.14
N GLU A 57 13.06 2.16 2.44
CA GLU A 57 14.06 2.41 3.48
C GLU A 57 13.59 1.93 4.85
N LYS A 58 12.34 2.22 5.21
CA LYS A 58 11.76 1.81 6.49
C LYS A 58 11.66 0.29 6.60
N HIS A 59 11.22 -0.39 5.55
CA HIS A 59 11.07 -1.84 5.54
C HIS A 59 12.43 -2.54 5.61
N LYS A 60 13.45 -2.04 4.90
CA LYS A 60 14.84 -2.53 5.01
C LYS A 60 15.38 -2.38 6.43
N ALA A 61 15.17 -1.22 7.05
CA ALA A 61 15.59 -0.96 8.41
C ALA A 61 14.95 -1.95 9.40
N VAL A 62 13.64 -2.21 9.28
CA VAL A 62 12.93 -3.15 10.14
C VAL A 62 13.39 -4.60 9.89
N ALA A 63 13.54 -5.02 8.64
CA ALA A 63 13.99 -6.37 8.31
C ALA A 63 15.37 -6.70 8.89
N SER A 64 16.24 -5.69 9.04
CA SER A 64 17.56 -5.84 9.67
C SER A 64 17.52 -6.18 11.16
N THR A 65 16.38 -5.98 11.82
CA THR A 65 16.21 -6.21 13.27
C THR A 65 15.85 -7.67 13.61
N CYS A 66 15.62 -8.52 12.60
CA CYS A 66 15.11 -9.90 12.75
C CYS A 66 13.75 -10.00 13.49
N CYS A 67 13.08 -8.88 13.77
CA CYS A 67 11.75 -8.85 14.38
C CYS A 67 10.68 -8.98 13.28
N PRO A 68 9.60 -9.75 13.50
CA PRO A 68 8.47 -9.76 12.56
C PRO A 68 7.88 -8.36 12.40
N MET A 69 7.50 -7.99 11.18
CA MET A 69 6.94 -6.67 10.88
C MET A 69 5.42 -6.76 10.69
N LEU A 70 4.70 -5.79 11.24
CA LEU A 70 3.31 -5.51 10.94
C LEU A 70 3.22 -4.13 10.28
N SER A 71 2.78 -4.06 9.03
CA SER A 71 2.74 -2.81 8.25
C SER A 71 1.36 -2.54 7.70
N ASP A 72 0.93 -1.27 7.67
CA ASP A 72 -0.40 -0.84 7.18
C ASP A 72 -0.41 -0.69 5.66
N ARG A 73 0.77 -0.66 5.05
CA ARG A 73 1.02 -0.54 3.60
C ARG A 73 2.35 -1.15 3.26
N SER A 74 2.63 -1.28 1.98
CA SER A 74 3.92 -1.73 1.46
C SER A 74 4.49 -0.79 0.40
N THR A 75 5.73 -1.05 0.00
CA THR A 75 6.32 -0.40 -1.17
C THR A 75 5.47 -0.64 -2.44
N PHE A 76 4.75 -1.76 -2.51
CA PHE A 76 3.91 -2.12 -3.65
C PHE A 76 2.67 -1.25 -3.80
N ASP A 77 2.21 -0.61 -2.72
CA ASP A 77 1.04 0.25 -2.76
C ASP A 77 1.26 1.39 -3.74
N GLN A 78 2.38 2.12 -3.60
CA GLN A 78 2.67 3.27 -4.44
C GLN A 78 2.80 2.89 -5.93
N LEU A 79 3.36 1.70 -6.21
CA LEU A 79 3.38 1.13 -7.55
C LEU A 79 1.96 0.83 -8.07
N ALA A 80 1.07 0.30 -7.23
CA ALA A 80 -0.31 -0.01 -7.61
C ALA A 80 -1.11 1.28 -7.89
N TYR A 81 -0.91 2.32 -7.09
CA TYR A 81 -1.47 3.65 -7.36
C TYR A 81 -0.97 4.18 -8.72
N LEU A 82 0.34 4.15 -8.99
CA LEU A 82 0.89 4.61 -10.28
C LEU A 82 0.39 3.76 -11.46
N ASP A 83 0.33 2.44 -11.32
CA ASP A 83 -0.16 1.51 -12.36
C ASP A 83 -1.64 1.77 -12.67
N TRP A 84 -2.46 1.98 -11.65
CA TRP A 84 -3.87 2.33 -11.79
C TRP A 84 -4.08 3.65 -12.53
N GLN A 85 -3.29 4.68 -12.21
CA GLN A 85 -3.40 5.98 -12.89
C GLN A 85 -2.89 5.93 -14.33
N ALA A 86 -1.85 5.14 -14.60
CA ALA A 86 -1.38 4.90 -15.96
C ALA A 86 -2.45 4.19 -16.79
N ALA A 87 -3.17 3.22 -16.22
CA ALA A 87 -4.29 2.55 -16.88
C ALA A 87 -5.46 3.51 -17.21
N LYS A 88 -5.61 4.59 -16.44
CA LYS A 88 -6.57 5.68 -16.71
C LYS A 88 -6.06 6.74 -17.67
N GLY A 89 -4.83 6.63 -18.18
CA GLY A 89 -4.21 7.63 -19.04
C GLY A 89 -3.83 8.93 -18.33
N GLN A 90 -3.83 8.95 -16.99
CA GLN A 90 -3.50 10.15 -16.20
C GLN A 90 -2.00 10.30 -15.95
N VAL A 91 -1.25 9.21 -16.11
CA VAL A 91 0.21 9.18 -15.95
C VAL A 91 0.83 8.43 -17.12
N PRO A 92 1.94 8.91 -17.69
CA PRO A 92 2.68 8.14 -18.70
C PRO A 92 3.16 6.80 -18.15
N ARG A 93 3.10 5.75 -18.97
CA ARG A 93 3.59 4.41 -18.56
C ARG A 93 5.07 4.43 -18.16
N THR A 94 5.87 5.34 -18.72
CA THR A 94 7.30 5.52 -18.38
C THR A 94 7.51 5.82 -16.90
N VAL A 95 6.61 6.57 -16.24
CA VAL A 95 6.70 6.86 -14.80
C VAL A 95 6.53 5.58 -13.98
N VAL A 96 5.66 4.67 -14.40
CA VAL A 96 5.48 3.37 -13.74
C VAL A 96 6.75 2.55 -13.86
N GLU A 97 7.35 2.51 -15.05
CA GLU A 97 8.60 1.78 -15.28
C GLU A 97 9.80 2.42 -14.55
N GLU A 98 9.86 3.75 -14.44
CA GLU A 98 10.82 4.46 -13.60
C GLU A 98 10.65 4.08 -12.12
N ALA A 99 9.41 4.03 -11.61
CA ALA A 99 9.14 3.59 -10.24
C ALA A 99 9.62 2.16 -9.98
N TRP A 100 9.40 1.25 -10.94
CA TRP A 100 9.95 -0.10 -10.87
C TRP A 100 11.48 -0.13 -10.93
N SER A 101 12.12 0.76 -11.69
CA SER A 101 13.58 0.84 -11.79
C SER A 101 14.27 1.30 -10.50
N LEU A 102 13.54 1.97 -9.60
CA LEU A 102 14.05 2.33 -8.26
C LEU A 102 14.19 1.12 -7.34
N LEU A 103 13.62 -0.03 -7.71
CA LEU A 103 13.55 -1.22 -6.89
C LEU A 103 14.51 -2.27 -7.43
N ASP A 104 15.38 -2.76 -6.57
CA ASP A 104 16.08 -4.01 -6.82
C ASP A 104 15.09 -5.17 -6.53
N LEU A 105 14.63 -5.84 -7.60
CA LEU A 105 13.64 -6.92 -7.49
C LEU A 105 14.18 -8.12 -6.71
N GLN A 106 15.49 -8.39 -6.78
CA GLN A 106 16.10 -9.49 -6.06
C GLN A 106 16.13 -9.15 -4.56
N GLU A 107 16.57 -7.94 -4.22
CA GLU A 107 16.57 -7.46 -2.84
C GLU A 107 15.15 -7.41 -2.25
N LEU A 108 14.15 -6.97 -3.04
CA LEU A 108 12.76 -6.99 -2.60
C LEU A 108 12.23 -8.40 -2.35
N LYS A 109 12.61 -9.37 -3.18
CA LYS A 109 12.21 -10.76 -3.01
C LYS A 109 12.79 -11.33 -1.71
N GLU A 110 14.05 -11.01 -1.40
CA GLU A 110 14.69 -11.39 -0.14
C GLU A 110 14.04 -10.69 1.06
N LEU A 111 13.78 -9.38 0.93
CA LEU A 111 13.11 -8.58 1.95
C LEU A 111 11.72 -9.12 2.33
N TYR A 112 10.99 -9.62 1.33
CA TYR A 112 9.61 -10.07 1.48
C TYR A 112 9.41 -11.58 1.41
N GLU A 113 10.48 -12.39 1.41
CA GLU A 113 10.40 -13.85 1.20
C GLU A 113 9.45 -14.53 2.19
N LYS A 114 9.45 -14.05 3.44
CA LYS A 114 8.63 -14.59 4.55
C LYS A 114 7.40 -13.73 4.85
N THR A 115 7.14 -12.71 4.05
CA THR A 115 6.02 -11.80 4.25
C THR A 115 4.75 -12.41 3.67
N SER A 116 3.68 -12.43 4.48
CA SER A 116 2.34 -12.75 4.01
C SER A 116 1.61 -11.46 3.66
N PHE A 117 1.42 -11.20 2.37
CA PHE A 117 0.61 -10.07 1.93
C PHE A 117 -0.88 -10.43 1.99
N LEU A 118 -1.67 -9.56 2.61
CA LEU A 118 -3.12 -9.66 2.62
C LEU A 118 -3.67 -8.56 1.73
N LEU A 119 -4.25 -8.94 0.60
CA LEU A 119 -4.91 -8.02 -0.31
C LEU A 119 -6.41 -8.03 -0.01
N LEU A 120 -6.92 -6.94 0.54
CA LEU A 120 -8.35 -6.85 0.84
C LEU A 120 -9.17 -6.61 -0.43
N MET A 121 -10.19 -7.43 -0.64
CA MET A 121 -11.17 -7.20 -1.69
C MET A 121 -11.99 -5.95 -1.35
N PRO A 122 -12.22 -5.06 -2.32
CA PRO A 122 -13.01 -3.87 -2.11
C PRO A 122 -14.46 -4.24 -1.72
N ASP A 123 -15.01 -3.52 -0.75
CA ASP A 123 -16.42 -3.63 -0.39
C ASP A 123 -17.17 -2.41 -0.96
N PRO A 124 -18.08 -2.61 -1.93
CA PRO A 124 -18.88 -1.54 -2.52
C PRO A 124 -19.66 -0.72 -1.50
N THR A 125 -19.98 -1.28 -0.33
CA THR A 125 -20.73 -0.58 0.72
C THR A 125 -19.85 0.32 1.60
N LEU A 126 -18.54 0.11 1.59
CA LEU A 126 -17.57 0.98 2.25
C LEU A 126 -17.16 2.14 1.34
N CYS A 127 -17.57 2.11 0.06
CA CYS A 127 -17.38 3.21 -0.88
C CYS A 127 -18.30 4.38 -0.53
N LYS A 128 -17.74 5.46 0.00
CA LYS A 128 -18.42 6.75 0.05
C LYS A 128 -17.76 7.70 -0.92
N ASN A 129 -18.49 8.10 -1.95
CA ASN A 129 -18.07 9.21 -2.81
C ASN A 129 -18.29 10.51 -2.05
N ASP A 130 -17.29 10.93 -1.28
CA ASP A 130 -17.29 12.20 -0.55
C ASP A 130 -16.59 13.32 -1.34
N GLY A 131 -16.16 13.05 -2.59
CA GLY A 131 -15.43 14.01 -3.42
C GLY A 131 -14.01 14.32 -2.94
N THR A 132 -13.50 13.63 -1.91
CA THR A 132 -12.18 13.91 -1.33
C THR A 132 -11.08 13.00 -1.86
N ARG A 133 -11.44 11.94 -2.59
CA ARG A 133 -10.51 10.92 -3.10
C ARG A 133 -10.83 10.59 -4.56
N MET A 134 -9.80 10.30 -5.34
CA MET A 134 -9.95 9.80 -6.71
C MET A 134 -10.58 8.40 -6.81
N GLN A 135 -10.55 7.64 -5.72
CA GLN A 135 -11.16 6.32 -5.62
C GLN A 135 -12.57 6.41 -5.06
N SER A 136 -13.45 7.11 -5.75
CA SER A 136 -14.75 7.45 -5.20
C SER A 136 -15.89 6.56 -5.71
N SER A 137 -15.65 5.79 -6.78
CA SER A 137 -16.62 4.83 -7.30
C SER A 137 -16.23 3.37 -7.01
N PRO A 138 -17.21 2.44 -6.94
CA PRO A 138 -16.93 1.01 -6.86
C PRO A 138 -16.05 0.50 -8.00
N GLN A 139 -16.21 1.05 -9.22
CA GLN A 139 -15.41 0.70 -10.38
C GLN A 139 -13.96 1.14 -10.21
N ASP A 140 -13.73 2.28 -9.59
CA ASP A 140 -12.39 2.78 -9.30
C ASP A 140 -11.65 1.90 -8.30
N LEU A 141 -12.35 1.45 -7.24
CA LEU A 141 -11.78 0.54 -6.26
C LEU A 141 -11.49 -0.84 -6.86
N GLU A 142 -12.38 -1.36 -7.70
CA GLU A 142 -12.12 -2.62 -8.41
C GLU A 142 -10.92 -2.48 -9.34
N ALA A 143 -10.84 -1.39 -10.11
CA ALA A 143 -9.72 -1.13 -11.01
C ALA A 143 -8.39 -1.00 -10.25
N LEU A 144 -8.40 -0.35 -9.08
CA LEU A 144 -7.23 -0.24 -8.21
C LEU A 144 -6.86 -1.60 -7.60
N PHE A 145 -7.83 -2.38 -7.12
CA PHE A 145 -7.60 -3.74 -6.63
C PHE A 145 -6.92 -4.60 -7.70
N GLN A 146 -7.36 -4.51 -8.97
CA GLN A 146 -6.69 -5.19 -10.07
C GLN A 146 -5.25 -4.67 -10.31
N ALA A 147 -4.98 -3.38 -10.06
CA ALA A 147 -3.63 -2.84 -10.13
C ALA A 147 -2.72 -3.43 -9.03
N PHE A 148 -3.22 -3.55 -7.80
CA PHE A 148 -2.51 -4.24 -6.71
C PHE A 148 -2.17 -5.69 -7.09
N ARG A 149 -3.13 -6.44 -7.64
CA ARG A 149 -2.87 -7.82 -8.10
C ARG A 149 -1.75 -7.87 -9.13
N ARG A 150 -1.79 -7.00 -10.16
CA ARG A 150 -0.73 -6.95 -11.19
C ARG A 150 0.63 -6.64 -10.59
N VAL A 151 0.72 -5.70 -9.64
CA VAL A 151 1.98 -5.33 -9.00
C VAL A 151 2.53 -6.48 -8.16
N LEU A 152 1.70 -7.11 -7.33
CA LEU A 152 2.12 -8.25 -6.50
C LEU A 152 2.56 -9.44 -7.36
N GLN A 153 1.84 -9.72 -8.45
CA GLN A 153 2.22 -10.74 -9.43
C GLN A 153 3.54 -10.42 -10.12
N ARG A 154 3.74 -9.16 -10.57
CA ARG A 154 4.99 -8.71 -11.19
C ARG A 154 6.18 -8.79 -10.22
N ALA A 155 5.94 -8.50 -8.94
CA ALA A 155 6.96 -8.63 -7.89
C ALA A 155 7.26 -10.09 -7.52
N GLY A 156 6.43 -11.06 -7.95
CA GLY A 156 6.62 -12.47 -7.63
C GLY A 156 6.45 -12.79 -6.14
N VAL A 157 5.69 -11.97 -5.39
CA VAL A 157 5.44 -12.17 -3.96
C VAL A 157 4.17 -12.98 -3.72
N SER A 158 4.15 -13.76 -2.65
CA SER A 158 2.96 -14.51 -2.24
C SER A 158 1.96 -13.60 -1.54
N TYR A 159 0.70 -13.62 -1.97
CA TYR A 159 -0.38 -12.86 -1.35
C TYR A 159 -1.66 -13.69 -1.25
N ARG A 160 -2.54 -13.31 -0.32
CA ARG A 160 -3.90 -13.86 -0.16
C ARG A 160 -4.92 -12.76 -0.33
N GLU A 161 -5.97 -13.06 -1.08
CA GLU A 161 -7.12 -12.16 -1.24
C GLU A 161 -8.11 -12.44 -0.09
N CYS A 162 -8.47 -11.41 0.67
CA CYS A 162 -9.34 -11.55 1.85
C CYS A 162 -10.57 -10.65 1.72
N SER A 163 -11.74 -11.15 2.12
CA SER A 163 -12.97 -10.33 2.19
C SER A 163 -13.13 -9.75 3.58
N ALA A 164 -13.51 -8.48 3.68
CA ALA A 164 -13.94 -7.88 4.94
C ALA A 164 -15.24 -8.50 5.52
N ARG A 165 -15.99 -9.29 4.74
CA ARG A 165 -17.33 -9.80 5.12
C ARG A 165 -17.44 -11.29 5.41
N LYS A 166 -16.45 -12.12 5.02
CA LYS A 166 -16.63 -13.59 4.97
C LYS A 166 -15.79 -14.41 5.95
N GLU A 167 -15.01 -13.79 6.82
CA GLU A 167 -14.33 -14.52 7.90
C GLU A 167 -14.65 -13.90 9.25
N GLU A 168 -14.74 -14.75 10.28
CA GLU A 168 -14.92 -14.32 11.67
C GLU A 168 -14.01 -13.11 11.95
N PRO A 169 -14.52 -12.01 12.54
CA PRO A 169 -13.71 -10.83 12.84
C PRO A 169 -12.42 -11.12 13.63
N SER A 170 -12.37 -12.26 14.33
CA SER A 170 -11.21 -12.79 15.05
C SER A 170 -10.09 -13.37 14.17
N LYS A 171 -10.31 -13.53 12.86
CA LYS A 171 -9.35 -14.10 11.88
C LYS A 171 -8.87 -13.09 10.84
N VAL A 172 -9.50 -11.92 10.76
CA VAL A 172 -9.16 -10.88 9.77
C VAL A 172 -8.24 -9.85 10.42
N ALA A 173 -6.93 -9.97 10.20
CA ALA A 173 -6.02 -8.84 10.33
C ALA A 173 -6.26 -7.93 9.11
N GLN A 174 -7.19 -6.99 9.24
CA GLN A 174 -7.59 -6.05 8.18
C GLN A 174 -6.44 -5.09 7.83
N LEU A 175 -6.22 -4.86 6.54
CA LEU A 175 -5.17 -4.00 5.98
C LEU A 175 -5.72 -3.27 4.74
N PHE A 176 -6.01 -1.97 4.85
CA PHE A 176 -6.78 -1.21 3.84
C PHE A 176 -6.02 -0.94 2.53
N ILE A 177 -6.79 -0.77 1.43
CA ILE A 177 -6.37 -0.10 0.18
C ILE A 177 -6.27 1.43 0.42
#